data_AF-A0A1I8I7R4-F1
#
_entry.id   AF-A0A1I8I7R4-F1
#
_cell.length_a   1.000
_cell.length_b   1.000
_cell.length_c   1.000
_cell.angle_alpha   90.00
_cell.angle_beta   90.00
_cell.angle_gamma   90.00
#
_symmetry.space_group_name_H-M   'P 1'
#
loop_
_entity.id
_entity.type
_entity.pdbx_description
1 polymer ?
#
loop_
_entity_poly.entity_id
_entity_poly.type
_entity_poly.pdbx_seq_one_letter_code
_entity_poly.pdbx_strand_id
1 'polypeptide(L)'
;EAEVHRQHLLCSTLTDESRTTDESVGILLDKATLLSFLAKLKMHHQKKREIGIELCAFCRQNQEPFHVYTSHRLADINGNVTCPVLFRYVCPICGVSGSKAHTIKYCPLGNGTNQQQRHRLQSVSGF
;
A
#
# COMPACT_ATOMS: atom_id res chain seq x y z
N GLU A 1 10.49 32.56 -49.79
CA GLU A 1 9.39 31.63 -50.13
C GLU A 1 9.10 30.83 -48.86
N ALA A 2 8.30 31.40 -47.95
CA ALA A 2 6.85 31.22 -47.79
C ALA A 2 6.56 30.10 -46.77
N GLU A 3 6.21 30.43 -45.52
CA GLU A 3 4.82 30.58 -45.01
C GLU A 3 4.32 29.20 -44.48
N VAL A 4 4.42 28.90 -43.17
CA VAL A 4 3.47 29.23 -42.07
C VAL A 4 2.51 28.08 -41.71
N HIS A 5 2.12 28.08 -40.42
CA HIS A 5 0.94 27.45 -39.80
C HIS A 5 1.00 26.01 -39.26
N ARG A 6 1.06 25.92 -37.93
CA ARG A 6 -0.14 25.68 -37.06
C ARG A 6 0.25 25.94 -35.59
N GLN A 7 0.20 27.20 -35.15
CA GLN A 7 -0.87 27.77 -34.32
C GLN A 7 -1.20 26.99 -33.04
N HIS A 8 -0.65 27.52 -31.94
CA HIS A 8 -1.34 27.70 -30.68
C HIS A 8 -2.81 28.05 -30.89
N LEU A 9 -3.73 27.30 -30.26
CA LEU A 9 -5.01 27.84 -29.84
C LEU A 9 -5.14 27.72 -28.31
N LEU A 10 -5.01 28.87 -27.66
CA LEU A 10 -5.76 29.18 -26.45
C LEU A 10 -7.26 29.05 -26.77
N CYS A 11 -8.02 28.34 -25.94
CA CYS A 11 -9.48 28.51 -25.91
C CYS A 11 -9.90 28.83 -24.47
N SER A 12 -10.25 30.10 -24.32
CA SER A 12 -10.82 30.83 -23.21
C SER A 12 -12.30 30.46 -22.98
N THR A 13 -12.65 30.26 -21.70
CA THR A 13 -13.86 30.76 -21.01
C THR A 13 -15.25 30.76 -21.68
N LEU A 14 -16.20 30.09 -20.98
CA LEU A 14 -17.65 30.38 -20.81
C LEU A 14 -18.53 30.08 -22.05
N THR A 15 -19.72 29.47 -22.01
CA THR A 15 -20.94 29.55 -21.16
C THR A 15 -21.81 28.30 -21.46
N ASP A 16 -22.37 27.58 -20.48
CA ASP A 16 -23.74 27.69 -19.92
C ASP A 16 -24.73 26.65 -20.49
N GLU A 17 -25.69 26.28 -19.62
CA GLU A 17 -26.95 25.56 -19.83
C GLU A 17 -26.96 24.04 -20.09
N SER A 18 -27.23 23.29 -19.02
CA SER A 18 -28.37 22.36 -19.03
C SER A 18 -28.86 22.10 -17.61
N ARG A 19 -29.79 22.95 -17.20
CA ARG A 19 -30.78 22.70 -16.15
C ARG A 19 -31.65 21.53 -16.62
N THR A 20 -31.41 20.32 -16.12
CA THR A 20 -32.40 19.25 -16.13
C THR A 20 -33.07 19.24 -14.76
N THR A 21 -34.32 19.68 -14.72
CA THR A 21 -35.23 19.44 -13.59
C THR A 21 -35.54 17.95 -13.56
N ASP A 22 -34.79 17.18 -12.79
CA ASP A 22 -35.21 15.85 -12.38
C ASP A 22 -35.32 15.88 -10.85
N GLU A 23 -36.56 15.81 -10.39
CA GLU A 23 -36.94 15.71 -8.98
C GLU A 23 -36.71 14.26 -8.53
N SER A 24 -35.48 13.78 -8.66
CA SER A 24 -35.02 12.58 -8.00
C SER A 24 -34.27 13.04 -6.75
N VAL A 25 -34.82 12.69 -5.58
CA VAL A 25 -34.10 12.76 -4.29
C VAL A 25 -32.98 11.72 -4.34
N GLY A 26 -31.97 11.98 -5.18
CA GLY A 26 -30.72 11.26 -5.20
C GLY A 26 -30.02 11.62 -3.91
N ILE A 27 -29.93 10.66 -2.99
CA ILE A 27 -29.04 10.79 -1.83
C ILE A 27 -27.66 11.12 -2.42
N LEU A 28 -27.22 12.38 -2.26
CA LEU A 28 -25.90 12.83 -2.67
C LEU A 28 -24.89 12.17 -1.73
N LEU A 29 -24.66 10.88 -1.91
CA LEU A 29 -23.68 10.13 -1.16
C LEU A 29 -22.32 10.56 -1.72
N ASP A 30 -21.65 11.44 -1.00
CA ASP A 30 -20.33 11.91 -1.36
C ASP A 30 -19.39 10.72 -1.60
N LYS A 31 -18.64 10.79 -2.70
CA LYS A 31 -17.71 9.74 -3.14
C LYS A 31 -16.68 9.42 -2.05
N ALA A 32 -16.22 10.42 -1.29
CA ALA A 32 -15.28 10.16 -0.20
C ALA A 32 -15.95 9.37 0.94
N THR A 33 -17.21 9.68 1.25
CA THR A 33 -18.02 8.93 2.22
C THR A 33 -18.20 7.48 1.79
N LEU A 34 -18.57 7.21 0.53
CA LEU A 34 -18.70 5.85 -0.01
C LEU A 34 -17.37 5.08 0.02
N LEU A 35 -16.27 5.69 -0.40
CA LEU A 35 -14.94 5.07 -0.37
C LEU A 35 -14.53 4.73 1.06
N SER A 36 -14.79 5.61 2.02
CA SER A 36 -14.50 5.36 3.44
C SER A 36 -15.32 4.19 3.99
N PHE A 37 -16.59 4.08 3.59
CA PHE A 37 -17.48 2.99 3.98
C PHE A 37 -17.00 1.65 3.41
N LEU A 38 -16.69 1.60 2.11
CA LEU A 38 -16.15 0.40 1.47
C LEU A 38 -14.81 -0.03 2.10
N ALA A 39 -13.95 0.93 2.46
CA ALA A 39 -12.72 0.63 3.18
C ALA A 39 -13.00 0.01 4.56
N LYS A 40 -13.95 0.55 5.32
CA LYS A 40 -14.39 -0.02 6.61
C LYS A 40 -14.97 -1.42 6.45
N LEU A 41 -15.83 -1.65 5.45
CA LEU A 41 -16.38 -2.97 5.14
C LEU A 41 -15.28 -3.97 4.77
N LYS A 42 -14.34 -3.57 3.90
CA LYS A 42 -13.19 -4.39 3.52
C LYS A 42 -12.37 -4.79 4.75
N MET A 43 -12.08 -3.84 5.64
CA MET A 43 -11.37 -4.10 6.89
C MET A 43 -12.13 -5.04 7.81
N HIS A 44 -13.45 -4.86 7.97
CA HIS A 44 -14.26 -5.74 8.80
C HIS A 44 -14.29 -7.18 8.26
N HIS A 45 -14.52 -7.33 6.95
CA HIS A 45 -14.52 -8.64 6.30
C HIS A 45 -13.14 -9.31 6.38
N GLN A 46 -12.07 -8.55 6.16
CA GLN A 46 -10.72 -9.05 6.32
C GLN A 46 -10.46 -9.52 7.75
N LYS A 47 -10.78 -8.70 8.77
CA LYS A 47 -10.62 -9.08 10.18
C LYS A 47 -11.41 -10.35 10.50
N LYS A 48 -12.64 -10.48 10.00
CA LYS A 48 -13.48 -11.67 10.19
C LYS A 48 -12.82 -12.93 9.59
N ARG A 49 -12.21 -12.82 8.42
CA ARG A 49 -11.49 -13.93 7.77
C ARG A 49 -10.20 -14.33 8.49
N GLU A 50 -9.59 -13.42 9.24
CA GLU A 50 -8.33 -13.64 9.96
C GLU A 50 -8.54 -14.22 11.37
N ILE A 51 -9.78 -14.35 11.86
CA ILE A 51 -10.06 -14.85 13.21
C ILE A 51 -9.57 -16.30 13.35
N GLY A 52 -8.72 -16.53 14.35
CA GLY A 52 -8.21 -17.87 14.68
C GLY A 52 -7.13 -18.40 13.73
N ILE A 53 -6.58 -17.56 12.85
CA ILE A 53 -5.53 -17.94 11.91
C ILE A 53 -4.20 -17.32 12.35
N GLU A 54 -3.18 -18.16 12.51
CA GLU A 54 -1.79 -17.71 12.66
C GLU A 54 -1.32 -17.08 11.35
N LEU A 55 -0.92 -15.80 11.39
CA LEU A 55 -0.56 -15.02 10.22
C LEU A 55 0.77 -14.29 10.37
N CYS A 56 1.37 -13.98 9.23
CA CYS A 56 2.57 -13.18 9.11
C CYS A 56 2.20 -11.69 9.05
N ALA A 57 2.45 -10.98 10.15
CA ALA A 57 2.20 -9.55 10.23
C ALA A 57 2.99 -8.73 9.19
N PHE A 58 4.19 -9.18 8.81
CA PHE A 58 5.01 -8.49 7.81
C PHE A 58 4.42 -8.57 6.40
N CYS A 59 4.08 -9.78 5.94
CA CYS A 59 3.42 -9.98 4.64
C CYS A 59 2.03 -9.32 4.62
N ARG A 60 1.28 -9.39 5.73
CA ARG A 60 -0.01 -8.71 5.86
C ARG A 60 0.14 -7.18 5.72
N GLN A 61 1.16 -6.60 6.35
CA GLN A 61 1.44 -5.16 6.25
C GLN A 61 1.84 -4.76 4.83
N ASN A 62 2.56 -5.63 4.12
CA ASN A 62 2.94 -5.44 2.72
C ASN A 62 1.78 -5.71 1.74
N GLN A 63 0.57 -6.00 2.24
CA GLN A 63 -0.62 -6.29 1.45
C GLN A 63 -0.45 -7.48 0.51
N GLU A 64 0.36 -8.46 0.92
CA GLU A 64 0.41 -9.75 0.27
C GLU A 64 -0.99 -10.40 0.24
N PRO A 65 -1.26 -11.29 -0.71
CA PRO A 65 -2.56 -11.95 -0.77
C PRO A 65 -2.80 -12.83 0.47
N PHE A 66 -4.07 -13.04 0.81
CA PHE A 66 -4.49 -13.78 2.01
C PHE A 66 -3.75 -15.11 2.18
N HIS A 67 -3.69 -15.92 1.12
CA HIS A 67 -3.03 -17.21 1.16
C HIS A 67 -1.52 -17.14 1.46
N VAL A 68 -0.85 -16.04 1.11
CA VAL A 68 0.58 -15.84 1.41
C VAL A 68 0.77 -15.52 2.88
N TYR A 69 0.11 -14.48 3.41
CA TYR A 69 0.35 -14.08 4.79
C TYR A 69 -0.27 -15.02 5.83
N THR A 70 -1.20 -15.91 5.45
CA THR A 70 -1.70 -16.97 6.36
C THR A 70 -0.94 -18.28 6.25
N SER A 71 0.10 -18.38 5.39
CA SER A 71 0.87 -19.62 5.22
C SER A 71 2.00 -19.79 6.25
N HIS A 72 2.36 -18.73 6.97
CA HIS A 72 3.50 -18.71 7.88
C HIS A 72 3.36 -17.61 8.94
N ARG A 73 4.25 -17.65 9.94
CA ARG A 73 4.37 -16.62 10.99
C ARG A 73 5.55 -15.69 10.69
N LEU A 74 5.58 -14.51 11.29
CA LEU A 74 6.72 -13.60 11.16
C LEU A 74 7.98 -14.20 11.82
N ALA A 75 7.81 -14.72 13.03
CA ALA A 75 8.86 -15.31 13.83
C ALA A 75 8.36 -16.58 14.57
N ASP A 76 9.29 -17.44 14.96
CA ASP A 76 9.04 -18.58 15.84
C ASP A 76 8.92 -18.15 17.32
N ILE A 77 8.74 -19.11 18.22
CA ILE A 77 8.67 -18.86 19.68
C ILE A 77 10.00 -18.33 20.26
N ASN A 78 11.11 -18.58 19.57
CA ASN A 78 12.46 -18.17 19.98
C ASN A 78 12.83 -16.78 19.42
N GLY A 79 11.92 -16.13 18.70
CA GLY A 79 12.15 -14.85 18.06
C GLY A 79 13.01 -14.91 16.80
N ASN A 80 13.20 -16.09 16.19
CA ASN A 80 13.86 -16.21 14.89
C ASN A 80 12.86 -15.97 13.77
N VAL A 81 13.27 -15.21 12.77
CA VAL A 81 12.46 -14.93 11.58
C VAL A 81 12.17 -16.23 10.83
N THR A 82 10.89 -16.49 10.58
CA THR A 82 10.41 -17.62 9.77
C THR A 82 9.75 -17.16 8.47
N CYS A 83 9.44 -15.87 8.34
CA CYS A 83 8.88 -15.32 7.12
C CYS A 83 9.87 -15.42 5.94
N PRO A 84 9.53 -16.12 4.84
CA PRO A 84 10.46 -16.35 3.72
C PRO A 84 10.86 -15.07 2.98
N VAL A 85 10.02 -14.04 3.02
CA VAL A 85 10.32 -12.73 2.42
C VAL A 85 11.35 -12.00 3.26
N LEU A 86 11.09 -11.86 4.57
CA LEU A 86 12.01 -11.18 5.48
C LEU A 86 13.31 -11.97 5.66
N PHE A 87 13.27 -13.30 5.67
CA PHE A 87 14.45 -14.16 5.83
C PHE A 87 15.51 -13.91 4.76
N ARG A 88 15.09 -13.63 3.52
CA ARG A 88 16.01 -13.32 2.40
C ARG A 88 16.44 -11.85 2.38
N TYR A 89 15.84 -11.00 3.20
CA TYR A 89 16.18 -9.59 3.25
C TYR A 89 17.51 -9.39 3.97
N VAL A 90 18.49 -8.86 3.24
CA VAL A 90 19.78 -8.43 3.79
C VAL A 90 19.65 -6.99 4.24
N CYS A 91 19.84 -6.72 5.53
CA CYS A 91 19.80 -5.36 6.04
C CYS A 91 20.94 -4.53 5.41
N PRO A 92 20.66 -3.40 4.72
CA PRO A 92 21.70 -2.62 4.05
C PRO A 92 22.62 -1.86 5.01
N ILE A 93 22.26 -1.76 6.30
CA ILE A 93 23.08 -1.10 7.32
C ILE A 93 24.08 -2.06 7.94
N CYS A 94 23.64 -3.27 8.32
CA CYS A 94 24.46 -4.21 9.09
C CYS A 94 24.79 -5.53 8.36
N GLY A 95 24.21 -5.76 7.18
CA GLY A 95 24.43 -6.96 6.38
C GLY A 95 23.77 -8.25 6.90
N VAL A 96 23.08 -8.22 8.04
CA VAL A 96 22.44 -9.42 8.61
C VAL A 96 21.22 -9.84 7.78
N SER A 97 21.06 -11.16 7.58
CA SER A 97 19.86 -11.79 7.00
C SER A 97 19.52 -13.11 7.72
N GLY A 98 18.59 -13.90 7.19
CA GLY A 98 18.21 -15.20 7.72
C GLY A 98 17.35 -15.10 8.97
N SER A 99 17.67 -15.91 9.98
CA SER A 99 16.92 -16.00 11.24
C SER A 99 16.93 -14.70 12.06
N LYS A 100 17.90 -13.81 11.81
CA LYS A 100 18.03 -12.49 12.46
C LYS A 100 17.76 -11.33 11.49
N ALA A 101 17.16 -11.61 10.33
CA ALA A 101 16.80 -10.58 9.38
C ALA A 101 15.84 -9.55 10.00
N HIS A 102 15.96 -8.30 9.56
CA HIS A 102 15.14 -7.19 10.04
C HIS A 102 15.11 -6.10 8.99
N THR A 103 14.06 -5.28 8.98
CA THR A 103 14.04 -4.08 8.14
C THR A 103 14.93 -3.00 8.73
N ILE A 104 15.32 -2.03 7.89
CA ILE A 104 16.14 -0.86 8.25
C ILE A 104 15.67 -0.21 9.57
N LYS A 105 14.35 -0.06 9.74
CA LYS A 105 13.73 0.53 10.93
C LYS A 105 14.11 -0.17 12.24
N TYR A 106 14.32 -1.47 12.19
CA TYR A 106 14.63 -2.30 13.36
C TYR A 106 16.11 -2.71 13.39
N CYS A 107 16.97 -2.02 12.62
CA CYS A 107 18.39 -2.30 12.64
C CYS A 107 19.02 -1.86 13.97
N PRO A 108 19.74 -2.75 14.68
CA PRO A 108 20.42 -2.39 15.92
C PRO A 108 21.58 -1.41 15.71
N LEU A 109 22.12 -1.36 14.48
CA LEU A 109 23.13 -0.39 14.06
C LEU A 109 22.51 0.84 13.39
N GLY A 110 21.18 0.90 13.28
CA GLY A 110 20.49 2.05 12.72
C GLY A 110 20.59 3.23 13.67
N ASN A 111 21.11 4.36 13.18
CA ASN A 111 21.20 5.60 13.93
C ASN A 111 19.80 5.96 14.47
N GLY A 112 19.61 5.79 15.78
CA GLY A 112 18.31 5.81 16.45
C GLY A 112 17.62 7.17 16.49
N THR A 113 17.19 7.69 15.34
CA THR A 113 16.22 8.78 15.29
C THR A 113 14.98 8.31 14.51
N ASN A 114 13.92 8.14 15.29
CA ASN A 114 12.57 7.93 14.85
C ASN A 114 12.14 9.14 14.00
N GLN A 115 12.43 9.16 12.69
CA GLN A 115 11.72 9.95 11.67
C GLN A 115 12.28 9.69 10.24
N GLN A 116 11.40 9.13 9.39
CA GLN A 116 11.36 9.37 7.93
C GLN A 116 12.55 8.95 7.08
N GLN A 117 12.59 7.69 6.65
CA GLN A 117 13.12 7.36 5.32
C GLN A 117 12.18 6.42 4.57
N ARG A 118 11.40 7.02 3.67
CA ARG A 118 10.53 6.35 2.69
C ARG A 118 11.39 5.79 1.56
N HIS A 119 12.12 4.70 1.80
CA HIS A 119 12.64 3.91 0.68
C HIS A 119 11.72 2.72 0.43
N ARG A 120 10.90 2.93 -0.61
CA ARG A 120 10.11 1.95 -1.35
C ARG A 120 10.98 0.72 -1.59
N LEU A 121 10.67 -0.40 -0.94
CA LEU A 121 11.17 -1.70 -1.36
C LEU A 121 10.61 -1.96 -2.76
N GLN A 122 11.39 -1.64 -3.79
CA GLN A 122 11.10 -2.04 -5.15
C GLN A 122 11.22 -3.55 -5.22
N SER A 123 10.09 -4.19 -5.55
CA SER A 123 9.97 -5.40 -6.36
C SER A 123 11.26 -6.22 -6.50
N VAL A 124 11.41 -7.24 -5.65
CA VAL A 124 12.19 -8.42 -6.02
C VAL A 124 11.35 -9.29 -6.96
N SER A 125 11.19 -8.83 -8.20
CA SER A 125 10.84 -9.70 -9.33
C SER A 125 12.14 -10.28 -9.86
N GLY A 126 12.40 -11.53 -9.48
CA GLY A 126 13.57 -12.27 -9.89
C GLY A 126 13.53 -13.64 -9.24
N PHE A 127 12.67 -14.50 -9.79
CA PHE A 127 12.80 -15.93 -10.07
C PHE A 127 11.40 -16.52 -10.25
#